data_AF-A0AA40K8C9-F1
#
_entry.id   AF-A0AA40K8C9-F1
#
_cell.length_a   1.000
_cell.length_b   1.000
_cell.length_c   1.000
_cell.angle_alpha   90.00
_cell.angle_beta   90.00
_cell.angle_gamma   90.00
#
_symmetry.space_group_name_H-M   'P 1'
#
loop_
_entity.id
_entity.type
_entity.pdbx_description
1 polymer ?
#
loop_
_entity_poly.entity_id
_entity_poly.type
_entity_poly.pdbx_seq_one_letter_code
_entity_poly.pdbx_strand_id
1 'polypeptide(L)'
;MSKKDGYSAKEKGQKRMPFSPKQTEWNPIFASTFIDALTSDLASLRHASSQLVFHYRAGDFAKDKPTHCWPPCSPAAPRPRSWATAPVDRVVGCCRDAVVLFIALARHKGIPARGRVGFVSYFHEGWFIDHVVAEVWDNEEKGWRLVETELEGESDGIDYLDLTEEQFITGPRAWRLARAGVVDPARFVVSPSLDLNILRGWPYLAHNVLHDLVWWDKKEMLLWDYWGMQGELEEDAREVPESLAKGLDEISAITMDPRTDLATLRTLLSRNGLDVPRVVRSVDPNSGTVSKVDVSRMIEK
;
A
#
# COMPACT_ATOMS: atom_id res chain seq x y z
N MET A 1 -58.39 -50.45 -7.83
CA MET A 1 -57.74 -49.83 -9.02
C MET A 1 -57.85 -48.33 -8.83
N SER A 2 -56.83 -47.47 -8.78
CA SER A 2 -55.37 -47.51 -8.98
C SER A 2 -54.75 -46.40 -8.10
N LYS A 3 -53.51 -46.59 -7.66
CA LYS A 3 -52.66 -45.66 -6.87
C LYS A 3 -51.91 -44.66 -7.76
N LYS A 4 -51.49 -43.52 -7.18
CA LYS A 4 -50.11 -42.91 -7.14
C LYS A 4 -50.25 -41.44 -6.69
N ASP A 5 -49.78 -41.01 -5.52
CA ASP A 5 -48.41 -40.81 -4.97
C ASP A 5 -47.79 -39.43 -5.31
N GLY A 6 -47.31 -38.70 -4.29
CA GLY A 6 -46.32 -37.62 -4.42
C GLY A 6 -46.59 -36.35 -3.59
N TYR A 7 -46.37 -36.36 -2.27
CA TYR A 7 -45.24 -35.73 -1.54
C TYR A 7 -45.50 -34.30 -1.00
N SER A 8 -45.68 -34.22 0.32
CA SER A 8 -45.76 -33.01 1.15
C SER A 8 -44.40 -32.76 1.82
N ALA A 9 -43.84 -31.56 1.66
CA ALA A 9 -42.65 -31.12 2.36
C ALA A 9 -43.04 -30.51 3.73
N LYS A 10 -42.56 -31.14 4.82
CA LYS A 10 -42.61 -30.60 6.18
C LYS A 10 -41.41 -29.68 6.41
N GLU A 11 -41.66 -28.43 6.75
CA GLU A 11 -40.66 -27.53 7.34
C GLU A 11 -40.23 -28.06 8.71
N LYS A 12 -38.94 -28.38 8.86
CA LYS A 12 -38.31 -28.58 10.17
C LYS A 12 -37.34 -27.42 10.41
N GLY A 13 -37.67 -26.59 11.40
CA GLY A 13 -36.79 -25.54 11.90
C GLY A 13 -35.46 -26.10 12.38
N GLN A 14 -34.38 -25.62 11.77
CA GLN A 14 -33.02 -25.94 12.18
C GLN A 14 -32.56 -24.88 13.18
N LYS A 15 -32.48 -25.25 14.46
CA LYS A 15 -31.88 -24.42 15.52
C LYS A 15 -30.44 -24.07 15.13
N ARG A 16 -30.13 -22.79 14.98
CA ARG A 16 -28.74 -22.30 14.83
C ARG A 16 -28.00 -22.61 16.13
N MET A 17 -26.94 -23.43 16.05
CA MET A 17 -26.00 -23.61 17.16
C MET A 17 -25.11 -22.36 17.28
N PRO A 18 -24.73 -21.94 18.50
CA PRO A 18 -23.85 -20.80 18.68
C PRO A 18 -22.44 -21.14 18.17
N PHE A 19 -21.92 -20.28 17.30
CA PHE A 19 -20.55 -20.35 16.81
C PHE A 19 -19.61 -19.98 17.97
N SER A 20 -18.75 -20.91 18.39
CA SER A 20 -17.65 -20.63 19.32
C SER A 20 -16.38 -20.42 18.49
N PRO A 21 -15.78 -19.22 18.47
CA PRO A 21 -14.55 -18.99 17.74
C PRO A 21 -13.38 -19.49 18.60
N LYS A 22 -12.92 -20.71 18.35
CA LYS A 22 -11.54 -21.07 18.72
C LYS A 22 -10.62 -20.38 17.71
N GLN A 23 -9.85 -19.39 18.16
CA GLN A 23 -8.80 -18.73 17.38
C GLN A 23 -7.89 -19.81 16.77
N THR A 24 -7.85 -19.90 15.43
CA THR A 24 -6.76 -20.63 14.79
C THR A 24 -5.55 -19.71 14.75
N GLU A 25 -4.47 -20.11 15.43
CA GLU A 25 -3.20 -19.42 15.42
C GLU A 25 -2.64 -19.37 13.99
N TRP A 26 -2.10 -18.20 13.61
CA TRP A 26 -1.37 -18.02 12.36
C TRP A 26 -0.17 -18.97 12.32
N ASN A 27 -0.04 -19.77 11.27
CA ASN A 27 1.08 -20.70 11.11
C ASN A 27 2.08 -20.16 10.05
N PRO A 28 3.23 -19.59 10.46
CA PRO A 28 4.24 -19.06 9.55
C PRO A 28 4.79 -20.11 8.58
N ILE A 29 4.87 -21.37 9.01
CA ILE A 29 5.42 -22.47 8.21
C ILE A 29 4.47 -22.80 7.04
N PHE A 30 3.16 -22.68 7.26
CA PHE A 30 2.20 -22.92 6.18
C PHE A 30 2.28 -21.81 5.12
N ALA A 31 2.37 -20.54 5.55
CA ALA A 31 2.53 -19.42 4.63
C ALA A 31 3.84 -19.52 3.83
N SER A 32 4.96 -19.89 4.47
CA SER A 32 6.26 -20.02 3.77
C SER A 32 6.23 -21.09 2.69
N THR A 33 5.64 -22.27 2.95
CA THR A 33 5.57 -23.34 1.94
C THR A 33 4.80 -22.96 0.68
N PHE A 34 3.80 -22.08 0.79
CA PHE A 34 3.09 -21.56 -0.37
C PHE A 34 3.97 -20.61 -1.18
N ILE A 35 4.67 -19.69 -0.51
CA ILE A 35 5.58 -18.77 -1.18
C ILE A 35 6.72 -19.56 -1.84
N ASP A 36 7.24 -20.59 -1.18
CA ASP A 36 8.28 -21.47 -1.71
C ASP A 36 7.88 -22.12 -3.04
N ALA A 37 6.60 -22.44 -3.23
CA ALA A 37 6.07 -23.01 -4.47
C ALA A 37 5.93 -22.00 -5.63
N LEU A 38 5.90 -20.69 -5.36
CA LEU A 38 5.93 -19.66 -6.40
C LEU A 38 7.31 -19.64 -7.07
N THR A 39 7.35 -19.33 -8.36
CA THR A 39 8.61 -19.01 -9.02
C THR A 39 9.17 -17.69 -8.49
N SER A 40 10.48 -17.50 -8.60
CA SER A 40 11.16 -16.32 -8.05
C SER A 40 11.28 -15.17 -9.05
N ASP A 41 10.72 -15.30 -10.26
CA ASP A 41 10.71 -14.21 -11.24
C ASP A 41 9.69 -13.13 -10.87
N LEU A 42 10.01 -11.87 -11.18
CA LEU A 42 9.20 -10.72 -10.79
C LEU A 42 7.79 -10.77 -11.38
N ALA A 43 7.65 -11.23 -12.63
CA ALA A 43 6.37 -11.34 -13.32
C ALA A 43 5.40 -12.26 -12.55
N SER A 44 5.87 -13.42 -12.12
CA SER A 44 5.07 -14.39 -11.39
C SER A 44 4.73 -13.93 -9.97
N LEU A 45 5.69 -13.33 -9.27
CA LEU A 45 5.44 -12.75 -7.94
C LEU A 45 4.41 -11.62 -8.00
N ARG A 46 4.50 -10.75 -9.01
CA ARG A 46 3.57 -9.67 -9.29
C ARG A 46 2.18 -10.20 -9.62
N HIS A 47 2.09 -11.18 -10.51
CA HIS A 47 0.82 -11.81 -10.87
C HIS A 47 0.16 -12.45 -9.65
N ALA A 48 0.94 -13.11 -8.78
CA ALA A 48 0.42 -13.66 -7.54
C ALA A 48 -0.10 -12.58 -6.58
N SER A 49 0.59 -11.44 -6.44
CA SER A 49 0.15 -10.36 -5.56
C SER A 49 -1.07 -9.60 -6.10
N SER A 50 -1.14 -9.31 -7.40
CA SER A 50 -2.24 -8.54 -8.02
C SER A 50 -3.58 -9.27 -7.93
N GLN A 51 -3.56 -10.61 -7.93
CA GLN A 51 -4.77 -11.44 -7.84
C GLN A 51 -5.36 -11.50 -6.42
N LEU A 52 -4.62 -11.10 -5.39
CA LEU A 52 -4.99 -11.27 -3.98
C LEU A 52 -5.49 -9.99 -3.30
N VAL A 53 -5.11 -8.82 -3.81
CA VAL A 53 -5.48 -7.51 -3.25
C VAL A 53 -6.35 -6.74 -4.25
N PHE A 54 -7.56 -6.37 -3.83
CA PHE A 54 -8.48 -5.56 -4.61
C PHE A 54 -8.51 -4.13 -4.08
N HIS A 55 -8.30 -3.16 -4.96
CA HIS A 55 -8.36 -1.76 -4.59
C HIS A 55 -9.77 -1.38 -4.14
N TYR A 56 -9.93 -0.79 -2.96
CA TYR A 56 -11.25 -0.45 -2.41
C TYR A 56 -12.00 0.62 -3.22
N ARG A 57 -11.31 1.35 -4.10
CA ARG A 57 -11.94 2.28 -5.06
C ARG A 57 -12.34 1.63 -6.39
N ALA A 58 -12.01 0.36 -6.60
CA ALA A 58 -12.34 -0.38 -7.82
C ALA A 58 -13.60 -1.26 -7.62
N GLY A 59 -14.68 -0.92 -8.32
CA GLY A 59 -15.91 -1.73 -8.40
C GLY A 59 -16.86 -1.65 -7.19
N ASP A 60 -17.95 -2.41 -7.24
CA ASP A 60 -19.05 -2.39 -6.25
C ASP A 60 -18.77 -3.15 -4.92
N PHE A 61 -17.56 -3.68 -4.75
CA PHE A 61 -17.20 -4.55 -3.60
C PHE A 61 -16.96 -3.79 -2.28
N ALA A 62 -16.84 -2.46 -2.34
CA ALA A 62 -16.42 -1.61 -1.22
C ALA A 62 -17.54 -1.24 -0.23
N LYS A 63 -18.81 -1.53 -0.55
CA LYS A 63 -19.94 -1.01 0.23
C LYS A 63 -20.10 -1.67 1.61
N ASP A 64 -19.63 -2.91 1.79
CA ASP A 64 -19.92 -3.72 2.99
C ASP A 64 -18.69 -4.34 3.69
N LYS A 65 -17.45 -4.00 3.30
CA LYS A 65 -16.23 -4.53 3.94
C LYS A 65 -15.39 -3.40 4.56
N PRO A 66 -14.95 -3.51 5.83
CA PRO A 66 -14.01 -2.55 6.40
C PRO A 66 -12.69 -2.59 5.62
N THR A 67 -12.23 -1.43 5.15
CA THR A 67 -11.09 -1.25 4.25
C THR A 67 -9.71 -1.44 4.89
N HIS A 68 -9.64 -2.02 6.10
CA HIS A 68 -8.39 -2.27 6.82
C HIS A 68 -8.41 -3.67 7.42
N CYS A 69 -7.92 -4.67 6.69
CA CYS A 69 -7.79 -6.02 7.22
C CYS A 69 -6.54 -6.71 6.69
N TRP A 70 -5.41 -6.62 7.42
CA TRP A 70 -4.51 -7.78 7.62
C TRP A 70 -3.47 -7.57 8.78
N PRO A 71 -3.32 -8.51 9.76
CA PRO A 71 -4.33 -9.37 10.42
C PRO A 71 -4.12 -9.51 11.98
N PRO A 72 -4.95 -10.30 12.74
CA PRO A 72 -4.92 -11.78 12.70
C PRO A 72 -6.29 -12.53 12.63
N CYS A 73 -6.33 -13.60 11.78
CA CYS A 73 -7.15 -14.85 11.73
C CYS A 73 -8.69 -14.86 11.97
N SER A 74 -9.54 -15.66 11.27
CA SER A 74 -9.65 -17.16 11.27
C SER A 74 -10.91 -17.64 10.46
N PRO A 75 -11.23 -18.97 10.30
CA PRO A 75 -10.66 -20.00 9.43
C PRO A 75 -11.58 -20.39 8.23
N ALA A 76 -11.00 -20.56 7.05
CA ALA A 76 -11.43 -21.57 6.08
C ALA A 76 -10.19 -21.97 5.29
N ALA A 77 -9.57 -23.08 5.68
CA ALA A 77 -8.63 -23.76 4.81
C ALA A 77 -9.39 -24.86 4.07
N PRO A 78 -9.66 -24.73 2.76
CA PRO A 78 -9.66 -25.88 1.88
C PRO A 78 -8.23 -26.08 1.35
N ARG A 79 -7.81 -27.35 1.36
CA ARG A 79 -6.61 -27.85 0.64
C ARG A 79 -6.62 -27.40 -0.83
N PRO A 80 -5.44 -27.32 -1.48
CA PRO A 80 -5.32 -26.71 -2.80
C PRO A 80 -6.12 -27.50 -3.84
N ARG A 81 -7.12 -26.86 -4.40
CA ARG A 81 -7.58 -27.11 -5.76
C ARG A 81 -7.53 -25.75 -6.44
N SER A 82 -6.66 -25.64 -7.45
CA SER A 82 -6.64 -24.63 -8.51
C SER A 82 -7.19 -23.26 -8.09
N TRP A 83 -6.30 -22.30 -7.80
CA TRP A 83 -6.52 -20.85 -7.66
C TRP A 83 -7.97 -20.46 -7.34
N ALA A 84 -8.27 -20.13 -6.09
CA ALA A 84 -9.58 -19.58 -5.74
C ALA A 84 -9.86 -18.31 -6.58
N THR A 85 -10.74 -18.44 -7.58
CA THR A 85 -11.14 -17.39 -8.52
C THR A 85 -12.37 -16.61 -8.06
N ALA A 86 -12.92 -16.91 -6.86
CA ALA A 86 -14.10 -16.23 -6.36
C ALA A 86 -13.72 -14.92 -5.63
N PRO A 87 -14.35 -13.76 -5.96
CA PRO A 87 -14.07 -12.45 -5.33
C PRO A 87 -14.19 -12.40 -3.81
N VAL A 88 -14.90 -13.36 -3.20
CA VAL A 88 -15.16 -13.39 -1.75
C VAL A 88 -13.95 -13.79 -0.91
N ASP A 89 -12.97 -14.47 -1.51
CA ASP A 89 -11.77 -14.98 -0.82
C ASP A 89 -10.56 -14.02 -0.91
N ARG A 90 -10.76 -12.81 -1.46
CA ARG A 90 -9.70 -11.82 -1.73
C ARG A 90 -9.69 -10.70 -0.69
N VAL A 91 -8.51 -10.11 -0.48
CA VAL A 91 -8.29 -9.00 0.47
C VAL A 91 -8.72 -7.69 -0.20
N VAL A 92 -9.45 -6.85 0.53
CA VAL A 92 -9.74 -5.47 0.10
C VAL A 92 -8.68 -4.55 0.73
N GLY A 93 -7.98 -3.79 -0.11
CA GLY A 93 -6.89 -2.89 0.28
C GLY A 93 -6.69 -1.77 -0.74
N CYS A 94 -5.49 -1.18 -0.80
CA CYS A 94 -5.10 -0.24 -1.85
C CYS A 94 -3.73 -0.55 -2.46
N CYS A 95 -3.20 0.35 -3.31
CA CYS A 95 -1.85 0.31 -3.88
C CYS A 95 -0.79 -0.13 -2.86
N ARG A 96 -0.82 0.47 -1.66
CA ARG A 96 0.05 0.14 -0.53
C ARG A 96 0.02 -1.34 -0.19
N ASP A 97 -1.16 -1.96 -0.10
CA ASP A 97 -1.31 -3.35 0.33
C ASP A 97 -0.82 -4.33 -0.75
N ALA A 98 -1.04 -4.00 -2.03
CA ALA A 98 -0.49 -4.76 -3.15
C ALA A 98 1.05 -4.75 -3.10
N VAL A 99 1.65 -3.58 -2.87
CA VAL A 99 3.11 -3.44 -2.74
C VAL A 99 3.63 -4.19 -1.52
N VAL A 100 3.00 -4.06 -0.35
CA VAL A 100 3.44 -4.76 0.87
C VAL A 100 3.38 -6.27 0.70
N LEU A 101 2.33 -6.80 0.06
CA LEU A 101 2.25 -8.23 -0.25
C LEU A 101 3.39 -8.63 -1.20
N PHE A 102 3.58 -7.90 -2.29
CA PHE A 102 4.62 -8.19 -3.27
C PHE A 102 6.04 -8.16 -2.67
N ILE A 103 6.41 -7.12 -1.91
CA ILE A 103 7.74 -7.04 -1.31
C ILE A 103 7.95 -8.12 -0.25
N ALA A 104 6.90 -8.57 0.45
CA ALA A 104 7.00 -9.69 1.36
C ALA A 104 7.33 -11.00 0.61
N LEU A 105 6.68 -11.25 -0.53
CA LEU A 105 6.99 -12.40 -1.39
C LEU A 105 8.43 -12.32 -1.94
N ALA A 106 8.83 -11.16 -2.47
CA ALA A 106 10.17 -10.95 -3.01
C ALA A 106 11.26 -11.14 -1.94
N ARG A 107 11.10 -10.54 -0.76
CA ARG A 107 12.04 -10.69 0.35
C ARG A 107 12.13 -12.13 0.85
N HIS A 108 11.02 -12.86 0.90
CA HIS A 108 11.01 -14.29 1.23
C HIS A 108 11.82 -15.12 0.22
N LYS A 109 11.79 -14.73 -1.07
CA LYS A 109 12.62 -15.32 -2.13
C LYS A 109 14.07 -14.82 -2.14
N GLY A 110 14.48 -14.01 -1.16
CA GLY A 110 15.83 -13.47 -1.07
C GLY A 110 16.11 -12.32 -2.05
N ILE A 111 15.08 -11.75 -2.68
CA ILE A 111 15.22 -10.60 -3.58
C ILE A 111 15.12 -9.32 -2.75
N PRO A 112 16.15 -8.45 -2.77
CA PRO A 112 16.07 -7.16 -2.10
C PRO A 112 14.93 -6.32 -2.71
N ALA A 113 13.99 -5.92 -1.87
CA ALA A 113 12.85 -5.12 -2.28
C ALA A 113 12.46 -4.12 -1.19
N ARG A 114 11.98 -2.95 -1.60
CA ARG A 114 11.36 -1.91 -0.76
C ARG A 114 10.16 -1.34 -1.50
N GLY A 115 9.23 -0.69 -0.80
CA GLY A 115 8.21 0.09 -1.49
C GLY A 115 8.64 1.55 -1.59
N ARG A 116 8.07 2.26 -2.56
CA ARG A 116 8.30 3.68 -2.82
C ARG A 116 6.96 4.39 -2.88
N VAL A 117 6.89 5.53 -2.21
CA VAL A 117 5.67 6.35 -2.13
C VAL A 117 5.88 7.58 -3.01
N GLY A 118 4.88 7.88 -3.85
CA GLY A 118 5.01 8.91 -4.85
C GLY A 118 3.77 9.04 -5.71
N PHE A 119 3.97 9.32 -6.99
CA PHE A 119 2.90 9.67 -7.89
C PHE A 119 3.08 9.04 -9.27
N VAL A 120 1.98 8.59 -9.85
CA VAL A 120 1.93 8.13 -11.25
C VAL A 120 1.42 9.22 -12.19
N SER A 121 2.00 9.28 -13.39
CA SER A 121 1.62 10.24 -14.43
C SER A 121 0.63 9.68 -15.47
N TYR A 122 0.33 8.38 -15.41
CA TYR A 122 -0.42 7.66 -16.44
C TYR A 122 -1.87 7.31 -16.06
N PHE A 123 -2.30 7.53 -14.82
CA PHE A 123 -3.69 7.26 -14.41
C PHE A 123 -4.67 8.32 -14.93
N HIS A 124 -4.23 9.58 -14.99
CA HIS A 124 -5.06 10.67 -15.48
C HIS A 124 -4.19 11.72 -16.14
N GLU A 125 -4.45 12.00 -17.42
CA GLU A 125 -3.71 12.99 -18.19
C GLU A 125 -3.72 14.36 -17.47
N GLY A 126 -2.55 14.99 -17.40
CA GLY A 126 -2.37 16.29 -16.76
C GLY A 126 -2.21 16.23 -15.24
N TRP A 127 -2.41 15.09 -14.58
CA TRP A 127 -2.31 14.95 -13.13
C TRP A 127 -1.22 13.97 -12.71
N PHE A 128 -0.75 14.12 -11.48
CA PHE A 128 0.13 13.17 -10.81
C PHE A 128 -0.65 12.58 -9.64
N ILE A 129 -1.02 11.31 -9.76
CA ILE A 129 -1.94 10.64 -8.83
C ILE A 129 -1.14 9.88 -7.78
N ASP A 130 -1.50 10.05 -6.51
CA ASP A 130 -0.94 9.31 -5.39
C ASP A 130 -0.86 7.81 -5.69
N HIS A 131 0.32 7.22 -5.49
CA HIS A 131 0.53 5.81 -5.73
C HIS A 131 1.72 5.27 -4.97
N VAL A 132 1.73 3.94 -4.83
CA VAL A 132 2.85 3.21 -4.25
C VAL A 132 3.27 2.12 -5.23
N VAL A 133 4.58 2.01 -5.46
CA VAL A 133 5.17 0.95 -6.28
C VAL A 133 6.24 0.20 -5.49
N ALA A 134 6.61 -1.00 -5.96
CA ALA A 134 7.76 -1.68 -5.42
C ALA A 134 9.04 -1.24 -6.14
N GLU A 135 10.14 -1.16 -5.42
CA GLU A 135 11.48 -1.01 -5.98
C GLU A 135 12.28 -2.26 -5.64
N VAL A 136 12.72 -2.98 -6.67
CA VAL A 136 13.29 -4.32 -6.55
C VAL A 136 14.66 -4.36 -7.18
N TRP A 137 15.59 -5.06 -6.52
CA TRP A 137 16.93 -5.25 -7.04
C TRP A 137 16.93 -6.35 -8.12
N ASP A 138 17.26 -5.96 -9.34
CA ASP A 138 17.54 -6.87 -10.44
C ASP A 138 18.99 -7.35 -10.34
N ASN A 139 19.16 -8.67 -10.12
CA ASN A 139 20.48 -9.28 -10.02
C ASN A 139 21.21 -9.41 -11.37
N GLU A 140 20.47 -9.52 -12.47
CA GLU A 140 21.02 -9.67 -13.82
C GLU A 140 21.59 -8.33 -14.30
N GLU A 141 20.80 -7.26 -14.20
CA GLU A 141 21.20 -5.90 -14.61
C GLU A 141 21.93 -5.11 -13.52
N LYS A 142 22.01 -5.65 -12.28
CA LYS A 142 22.64 -5.01 -11.10
C LYS A 142 22.11 -3.60 -10.83
N GLY A 143 20.79 -3.44 -10.89
CA GLY A 143 20.11 -2.16 -10.73
C GLY A 143 18.77 -2.30 -10.01
N TRP A 144 18.23 -1.16 -9.56
CA TRP A 144 16.88 -1.11 -9.01
C TRP A 144 15.87 -0.90 -10.15
N ARG A 145 14.77 -1.65 -10.12
CA ARG A 145 13.61 -1.48 -11.02
C ARG A 145 12.37 -1.11 -10.23
N LEU A 146 11.56 -0.22 -10.80
CA LEU A 146 10.26 0.15 -10.26
C LEU A 146 9.18 -0.76 -10.85
N VAL A 147 8.40 -1.41 -10.00
CA VAL A 147 7.41 -2.43 -10.37
C VAL A 147 6.02 -1.97 -9.93
N GLU A 148 5.12 -1.84 -10.91
CA GLU A 148 3.68 -1.62 -10.69
C GLU A 148 3.03 -2.92 -10.24
N THR A 149 2.60 -3.01 -8.99
CA THR A 149 2.07 -4.26 -8.40
C THR A 149 0.55 -4.34 -8.34
N GLU A 150 -0.15 -3.22 -8.49
CA GLU A 150 -1.59 -3.14 -8.33
C GLU A 150 -2.33 -3.47 -9.64
N LEU A 151 -1.89 -2.87 -10.75
CA LEU A 151 -2.64 -2.95 -12.00
C LEU A 151 -2.57 -4.34 -12.65
N GLU A 152 -3.58 -4.68 -13.43
CA GLU A 152 -3.58 -5.90 -14.26
C GLU A 152 -3.66 -5.55 -15.75
N GLY A 153 -3.36 -6.53 -16.59
CA GLY A 153 -3.37 -6.38 -18.04
C GLY A 153 -2.12 -5.70 -18.59
N GLU A 154 -2.23 -5.22 -19.82
CA GLU A 154 -1.20 -4.45 -20.51
C GLU A 154 -1.74 -3.04 -20.76
N SER A 155 -0.89 -2.03 -20.58
CA SER A 155 -1.17 -0.65 -20.97
C SER A 155 -0.16 -0.23 -22.02
N ASP A 156 -0.64 0.37 -23.10
CA ASP A 156 0.21 0.78 -24.21
C ASP A 156 1.35 1.69 -23.72
N GLY A 157 2.59 1.21 -23.90
CA GLY A 157 3.79 1.96 -23.54
C GLY A 157 4.18 1.94 -22.06
N ILE A 158 3.55 1.10 -21.23
CA ILE A 158 3.92 0.93 -19.81
C ILE A 158 4.37 -0.51 -19.55
N ASP A 159 5.63 -0.67 -19.19
CA ASP A 159 6.14 -1.93 -18.64
C ASP A 159 5.96 -1.92 -17.12
N TYR A 160 5.03 -2.73 -16.62
CA TYR A 160 4.76 -2.83 -15.18
C TYR A 160 5.90 -3.48 -14.38
N LEU A 161 6.90 -4.07 -15.03
CA LEU A 161 8.09 -4.61 -14.36
C LEU A 161 9.27 -3.63 -14.37
N ASP A 162 9.17 -2.53 -15.11
CA ASP A 162 10.23 -1.53 -15.22
C ASP A 162 9.67 -0.13 -15.56
N LEU A 163 9.01 0.48 -14.57
CA LEU A 163 8.50 1.84 -14.71
C LEU A 163 9.65 2.84 -14.81
N THR A 164 9.52 3.79 -15.73
CA THR A 164 10.41 4.95 -15.85
C THR A 164 10.19 5.96 -14.73
N GLU A 165 11.18 6.83 -14.49
CA GLU A 165 11.08 7.92 -13.51
C GLU A 165 10.08 9.02 -13.92
N GLU A 166 9.62 9.00 -15.17
CA GLU A 166 8.57 9.85 -15.71
C GLU A 166 7.18 9.25 -15.49
N GLN A 167 7.08 7.91 -15.46
CA GLN A 167 5.85 7.18 -15.18
C GLN A 167 5.55 7.15 -13.68
N PHE A 168 6.55 6.92 -12.84
CA PHE A 168 6.45 6.99 -11.39
C PHE A 168 7.46 7.98 -10.81
N ILE A 169 6.93 9.02 -10.18
CA ILE A 169 7.70 10.11 -9.57
C ILE A 169 7.66 9.92 -8.06
N THR A 170 8.80 9.52 -7.46
CA THR A 170 8.92 9.37 -6.00
C THR A 170 8.59 10.67 -5.26
N GLY A 171 8.09 10.60 -4.03
CA GLY A 171 7.80 11.76 -3.20
C GLY A 171 8.95 12.78 -3.14
N PRO A 172 10.19 12.37 -2.84
CA PRO A 172 11.38 13.23 -2.91
C PRO A 172 11.59 13.92 -4.26
N ARG A 173 11.41 13.21 -5.38
CA ARG A 173 11.55 13.78 -6.73
C ARG A 173 10.44 14.78 -7.02
N ALA A 174 9.20 14.44 -6.69
CA ALA A 174 8.04 15.32 -6.86
C ALA A 174 8.22 16.63 -6.09
N TRP A 175 8.65 16.55 -4.83
CA TRP A 175 8.97 17.71 -4.01
C TRP A 175 10.02 18.61 -4.69
N ARG A 176 11.14 18.04 -5.13
CA ARG A 176 12.21 18.82 -5.80
C ARG A 176 11.76 19.45 -7.11
N LEU A 177 10.98 18.75 -7.92
CA LEU A 177 10.42 19.28 -9.17
C LEU A 177 9.48 20.47 -8.91
N ALA A 178 8.62 20.36 -7.89
CA ALA A 178 7.74 21.44 -7.48
C ALA A 178 8.53 22.64 -6.93
N ARG A 179 9.52 22.40 -6.06
CA ARG A 179 10.39 23.45 -5.49
C ARG A 179 11.20 24.20 -6.55
N ALA A 180 11.60 23.50 -7.61
CA ALA A 180 12.31 24.08 -8.75
C ALA A 180 11.39 24.80 -9.75
N GLY A 181 10.06 24.76 -9.56
CA GLY A 181 9.08 25.35 -10.49
C GLY A 181 8.95 24.60 -11.82
N VAL A 182 9.45 23.36 -11.91
CA VAL A 182 9.36 22.52 -13.12
C VAL A 182 7.94 21.98 -13.29
N VAL A 183 7.26 21.70 -12.19
CA VAL A 183 5.89 21.20 -12.17
C VAL A 183 5.06 22.02 -11.18
N ASP A 184 3.83 22.36 -11.57
CA ASP A 184 2.87 23.00 -10.66
C ASP A 184 2.50 22.04 -9.52
N PRO A 185 2.78 22.39 -8.24
CA PRO A 185 2.44 21.54 -7.09
C PRO A 185 0.97 21.15 -7.06
N ALA A 186 0.05 22.00 -7.55
CA ALA A 186 -1.38 21.74 -7.52
C ALA A 186 -1.79 20.49 -8.32
N ARG A 187 -0.93 20.00 -9.23
CA ARG A 187 -1.13 18.80 -10.06
C ARG A 187 -0.90 17.48 -9.31
N PHE A 188 -0.27 17.52 -8.13
CA PHE A 188 -0.06 16.34 -7.28
C PHE A 188 -1.25 16.15 -6.34
N VAL A 189 -1.98 15.03 -6.49
CA VAL A 189 -3.27 14.80 -5.84
C VAL A 189 -3.52 13.34 -5.50
N VAL A 190 -4.35 13.07 -4.48
CA VAL A 190 -4.96 11.74 -4.29
C VAL A 190 -5.98 11.41 -5.39
N SER A 191 -6.76 12.41 -5.80
CA SER A 191 -7.72 12.32 -6.89
C SER A 191 -8.05 13.73 -7.38
N PRO A 192 -8.16 13.98 -8.70
CA PRO A 192 -8.54 15.29 -9.22
C PRO A 192 -9.92 15.76 -8.73
N SER A 193 -10.84 14.82 -8.47
CA SER A 193 -12.21 15.10 -8.01
C SER A 193 -12.34 15.33 -6.51
N LEU A 194 -11.27 15.11 -5.73
CA LEU A 194 -11.27 15.27 -4.28
C LEU A 194 -10.79 16.69 -3.93
N ASP A 195 -11.71 17.52 -3.44
CA ASP A 195 -11.45 18.91 -3.08
C ASP A 195 -11.12 19.07 -1.59
N LEU A 196 -10.03 18.42 -1.17
CA LEU A 196 -9.47 18.55 0.17
C LEU A 196 -8.03 19.06 0.05
N ASN A 197 -7.76 20.26 0.59
CA ASN A 197 -6.46 20.93 0.42
C ASN A 197 -5.30 20.07 0.95
N ILE A 198 -5.49 19.38 2.09
CA ILE A 198 -4.49 18.51 2.68
C ILE A 198 -4.09 17.31 1.79
N LEU A 199 -4.94 16.91 0.83
CA LEU A 199 -4.72 15.78 -0.09
C LEU A 199 -4.25 16.21 -1.48
N ARG A 200 -3.73 17.44 -1.58
CA ARG A 200 -3.24 18.08 -2.81
C ARG A 200 -1.99 18.92 -2.51
N GLY A 201 -1.18 19.17 -3.53
CA GLY A 201 -0.22 20.28 -3.48
C GLY A 201 0.87 20.09 -2.44
N TRP A 202 1.32 21.20 -1.84
CA TRP A 202 2.42 21.20 -0.87
C TRP A 202 2.22 20.29 0.35
N PRO A 203 1.04 20.28 1.02
CA PRO A 203 0.81 19.35 2.12
C PRO A 203 0.96 17.89 1.71
N TYR A 204 0.49 17.54 0.51
CA TYR A 204 0.48 16.16 0.06
C TYR A 204 1.81 15.70 -0.57
N LEU A 205 2.56 16.64 -1.16
CA LEU A 205 3.96 16.43 -1.50
C LEU A 205 4.79 16.17 -0.23
N ALA A 206 4.59 16.96 0.83
CA ALA A 206 5.25 16.75 2.12
C ALA A 206 4.90 15.38 2.73
N HIS A 207 3.63 14.98 2.66
CA HIS A 207 3.18 13.64 3.03
C HIS A 207 4.00 12.57 2.34
N ASN A 208 4.06 12.63 1.01
CA ASN A 208 4.71 11.61 0.18
C ASN A 208 6.23 11.52 0.44
N VAL A 209 6.92 12.65 0.69
CA VAL A 209 8.35 12.65 1.05
C VAL A 209 8.60 11.91 2.38
N LEU A 210 7.79 12.17 3.40
CA LEU A 210 7.94 11.56 4.72
C LEU A 210 7.59 10.06 4.71
N HIS A 211 6.52 9.70 3.99
CA HIS A 211 6.15 8.30 3.81
C HIS A 211 7.20 7.52 3.01
N ASP A 212 7.72 8.08 1.92
CA ASP A 212 8.82 7.44 1.17
C ASP A 212 10.05 7.20 2.07
N LEU A 213 10.41 8.20 2.88
CA LEU A 213 11.56 8.10 3.81
C LEU A 213 11.42 6.94 4.81
N VAL A 214 10.27 6.78 5.47
CA VAL A 214 10.13 5.71 6.49
C VAL A 214 10.02 4.32 5.85
N TRP A 215 9.56 4.24 4.61
CA TRP A 215 9.52 2.99 3.84
C TRP A 215 10.91 2.46 3.45
N TRP A 216 11.93 3.33 3.38
CA TRP A 216 13.34 2.90 3.29
C TRP A 216 13.78 2.06 4.49
N ASP A 217 13.25 2.36 5.68
CA ASP A 217 13.51 1.62 6.92
C ASP A 217 12.47 0.51 7.17
N LYS A 218 11.75 0.10 6.10
CA LYS A 218 10.73 -0.97 6.13
C LYS A 218 9.57 -0.70 7.09
N LYS A 219 9.31 0.56 7.41
CA LYS A 219 8.10 0.99 8.14
C LYS A 219 7.02 1.27 7.11
N GLU A 220 6.40 0.21 6.60
CA GLU A 220 5.37 0.30 5.56
C GLU A 220 4.03 0.82 6.14
N MET A 221 3.97 2.11 6.47
CA MET A 221 2.83 2.78 7.10
C MET A 221 1.56 2.74 6.22
N LEU A 222 0.39 2.99 6.83
CA LEU A 222 -0.81 3.29 6.05
C LEU A 222 -0.72 4.72 5.50
N LEU A 223 -1.20 4.95 4.27
CA LEU A 223 -1.13 6.26 3.60
C LEU A 223 -2.03 7.34 4.23
N TRP A 224 -2.78 6.99 5.27
CA TRP A 224 -3.60 7.92 6.05
C TRP A 224 -3.17 7.94 7.52
N ASP A 225 -1.98 7.44 7.82
CA ASP A 225 -1.29 7.66 9.09
C ASP A 225 -0.42 8.93 9.01
N TYR A 226 -0.49 9.73 10.07
CA TYR A 226 0.19 11.01 10.18
C TYR A 226 0.94 11.11 11.52
N TRP A 227 2.15 11.64 11.47
CA TRP A 227 3.02 11.88 12.63
C TRP A 227 3.87 13.13 12.44
N GLY A 228 4.56 13.54 13.50
CA GLY A 228 5.43 14.72 13.48
C GLY A 228 4.71 16.00 13.04
N MET A 229 5.45 16.91 12.40
CA MET A 229 4.93 18.20 11.92
C MET A 229 3.85 18.05 10.84
N GLN A 230 3.84 16.93 10.11
CA GLN A 230 2.80 16.65 9.13
C GLN A 230 1.45 16.37 9.79
N GLY A 231 1.47 15.72 10.97
CA GLY A 231 0.26 15.45 11.74
C GLY A 231 -0.42 16.70 12.32
N GLU A 232 0.31 17.82 12.37
CA GLU A 232 -0.12 19.12 12.88
C GLU A 232 -0.70 20.04 11.79
N LEU A 233 -0.62 19.66 10.52
CA LEU A 233 -1.23 20.44 9.43
C LEU A 233 -2.76 20.40 9.53
N GLU A 234 -3.37 21.57 9.37
CA GLU A 234 -4.84 21.73 9.32
C GLU A 234 -5.40 21.12 8.02
N GLU A 235 -6.65 20.66 8.05
CA GLU A 235 -7.28 19.99 6.89
C GLU A 235 -7.41 20.90 5.66
N ASP A 236 -7.52 22.21 5.87
CA ASP A 236 -7.60 23.22 4.82
C ASP A 236 -6.24 23.86 4.47
N ALA A 237 -5.14 23.38 5.04
CA ALA A 237 -3.79 23.86 4.74
C ALA A 237 -3.48 23.69 3.24
N ARG A 238 -2.95 24.75 2.62
CA ARG A 238 -2.50 24.75 1.20
C ARG A 238 -0.99 24.83 1.04
N GLU A 239 -0.32 25.24 2.10
CA GLU A 239 1.12 25.44 2.19
C GLU A 239 1.66 24.66 3.38
N VAL A 240 2.97 24.47 3.42
CA VAL A 240 3.64 23.90 4.59
C VAL A 240 4.51 24.95 5.28
N PRO A 241 4.71 24.86 6.60
CA PRO A 241 5.62 25.75 7.31
C PRO A 241 7.04 25.70 6.70
N GLU A 242 7.70 26.85 6.61
CA GLU A 242 9.06 26.96 6.02
C GLU A 242 10.09 26.05 6.73
N SER A 243 9.93 25.83 8.04
CA SER A 243 10.76 24.89 8.80
C SER A 243 10.59 23.44 8.34
N LEU A 244 9.35 23.02 8.04
CA LEU A 244 9.07 21.72 7.45
C LEU A 244 9.62 21.66 6.02
N ALA A 245 9.40 22.70 5.21
CA ALA A 245 9.90 22.77 3.84
C ALA A 245 11.42 22.59 3.76
N LYS A 246 12.20 23.26 4.62
CA LYS A 246 13.67 23.09 4.68
C LYS A 246 14.09 21.69 5.06
N GLY A 247 13.39 21.06 6.01
CA GLY A 247 13.62 19.66 6.36
C GLY A 247 13.36 18.74 5.17
N LEU A 248 12.29 18.98 4.43
CA LEU A 248 11.94 18.20 3.23
C LEU A 248 12.90 18.44 2.06
N ASP A 249 13.43 19.65 1.90
CA ASP A 249 14.50 19.96 0.94
C ASP A 249 15.75 19.11 1.24
N GLU A 250 16.16 19.00 2.52
CA GLU A 250 17.28 18.16 2.94
C GLU A 250 16.99 16.66 2.77
N ILE A 251 15.83 16.18 3.26
CA ILE A 251 15.41 14.78 3.11
C ILE A 251 15.43 14.37 1.64
N SER A 252 14.84 15.21 0.78
CA SER A 252 14.75 14.93 -0.65
C SER A 252 16.10 14.99 -1.35
N ALA A 253 17.05 15.81 -0.86
CA ALA A 253 18.41 15.79 -1.37
C ALA A 253 19.14 14.49 -1.03
N ILE A 254 18.99 14.01 0.21
CA ILE A 254 19.63 12.79 0.71
C ILE A 254 19.06 11.54 0.05
N THR A 255 17.73 11.38 0.02
CA THR A 255 17.08 10.16 -0.48
C THR A 255 17.16 10.01 -2.01
N MET A 256 17.46 11.09 -2.72
CA MET A 256 17.70 11.07 -4.17
C MET A 256 19.16 10.88 -4.57
N ASP A 257 20.11 10.96 -3.63
CA ASP A 257 21.51 10.65 -3.95
C ASP A 257 21.70 9.13 -3.98
N PRO A 258 22.05 8.53 -5.14
CA PRO A 258 22.24 7.08 -5.25
C PRO A 258 23.42 6.56 -4.41
N ARG A 259 24.26 7.45 -3.87
CA ARG A 259 25.39 7.12 -2.99
C ARG A 259 25.01 7.10 -1.51
N THR A 260 23.79 7.54 -1.16
CA THR A 260 23.32 7.55 0.22
C THR A 260 23.26 6.13 0.76
N ASP A 261 23.95 5.91 1.88
CA ASP A 261 23.96 4.63 2.59
C ASP A 261 22.86 4.56 3.67
N LEU A 262 22.61 3.34 4.15
CA LEU A 262 21.62 3.09 5.20
C LEU A 262 21.97 3.78 6.52
N ALA A 263 23.26 4.01 6.80
CA ALA A 263 23.70 4.68 8.04
C ALA A 263 23.28 6.16 8.06
N THR A 264 23.45 6.84 6.92
CA THR A 264 23.00 8.22 6.71
C THR A 264 21.49 8.32 6.85
N LEU A 265 20.73 7.40 6.22
CA LEU A 265 19.27 7.37 6.33
C LEU A 265 18.79 7.14 7.77
N ARG A 266 19.42 6.24 8.51
CA ARG A 266 19.09 5.99 9.93
C ARG A 266 19.39 7.20 10.81
N THR A 267 20.49 7.90 10.54
CA THR A 267 20.81 9.15 11.24
C THR A 267 19.77 10.22 10.95
N LEU A 268 19.31 10.34 9.70
CA LEU A 268 18.23 11.23 9.32
C LEU A 268 16.93 10.89 10.06
N LEU A 269 16.52 9.61 10.04
CA LEU A 269 15.31 9.13 10.73
C LEU A 269 15.35 9.34 12.24
N SER A 270 16.54 9.27 12.87
CA SER A 270 16.69 9.48 14.32
C SER A 270 16.41 10.93 14.78
N ARG A 271 16.23 11.87 13.85
CA ARG A 271 15.90 13.26 14.17
C ARG A 271 14.46 13.37 14.67
N ASN A 272 14.25 14.27 15.63
CA ASN A 272 12.94 14.47 16.24
C ASN A 272 11.86 14.80 15.20
N GLY A 273 10.75 14.08 15.24
CA GLY A 273 9.60 14.28 14.36
C GLY A 273 9.67 13.57 13.00
N LEU A 274 10.78 12.88 12.67
CA LEU A 274 10.88 12.08 11.44
C LEU A 274 10.61 10.60 11.67
N ASP A 275 11.08 10.03 12.78
CA ASP A 275 10.75 8.65 13.15
C ASP A 275 9.26 8.50 13.48
N VAL A 276 8.75 7.29 13.23
CA VAL A 276 7.34 6.96 13.49
C VAL A 276 7.16 6.73 14.99
N PRO A 277 6.34 7.54 15.68
CA PRO A 277 6.05 7.33 17.09
C PRO A 277 5.18 6.08 17.29
N ARG A 278 5.20 5.53 18.50
CA ARG A 278 4.34 4.40 18.88
C ARG A 278 2.85 4.63 18.61
N VAL A 279 2.38 5.86 18.77
CA VAL A 279 0.98 6.23 18.52
C VAL A 279 0.92 7.29 17.43
N VAL A 280 0.20 7.00 16.36
CA VAL A 280 0.00 7.90 15.22
C VAL A 280 -1.45 8.35 15.14
N ARG A 281 -1.69 9.47 14.44
CA ARG A 281 -3.04 9.92 14.07
C ARG A 281 -3.39 9.25 12.75
N SER A 282 -4.45 8.45 12.72
CA SER A 282 -4.94 7.77 11.52
C SER A 282 -6.29 8.34 11.10
N VAL A 283 -6.51 8.52 9.80
CA VAL A 283 -7.79 9.01 9.24
C VAL A 283 -8.38 7.93 8.34
N ASP A 284 -9.52 7.38 8.71
CA ASP A 284 -10.20 6.41 7.85
C ASP A 284 -10.52 7.06 6.49
N PRO A 285 -10.01 6.50 5.36
CA PRO A 285 -10.14 7.12 4.04
C PRO A 285 -11.58 7.06 3.47
N ASN A 286 -12.48 6.29 4.09
CA ASN A 286 -13.87 6.16 3.67
C ASN A 286 -14.81 6.99 4.56
N SER A 287 -14.60 6.97 5.88
CA SER A 287 -15.47 7.69 6.83
C SER A 287 -14.94 9.06 7.26
N GLY A 288 -13.66 9.35 7.04
CA GLY A 288 -12.98 10.53 7.59
C GLY A 288 -12.75 10.46 9.11
N THR A 289 -13.06 9.32 9.74
CA THR A 289 -12.95 9.18 11.19
C THR A 289 -11.49 9.26 11.62
N VAL A 290 -11.19 10.18 12.54
CA VAL A 290 -9.86 10.35 13.11
C VAL A 290 -9.70 9.47 14.34
N SER A 291 -8.64 8.67 14.38
CA SER A 291 -8.31 7.78 15.51
C SER A 291 -6.84 7.90 15.89
N LYS A 292 -6.53 7.57 17.15
CA LYS A 292 -5.15 7.33 17.60
C LYS A 292 -4.87 5.83 17.54
N VAL A 293 -3.86 5.42 16.79
CA VAL A 293 -3.54 4.00 16.55
C VAL A 293 -2.16 3.68 17.10
N ASP A 294 -2.07 2.59 17.88
CA ASP A 294 -0.79 2.04 18.34
C ASP A 294 -0.17 1.19 17.22
N VAL A 295 1.02 1.60 16.75
CA VAL A 295 1.75 0.98 15.64
C VAL A 295 3.02 0.26 16.11
N SER A 296 3.19 0.00 17.41
CA SER A 296 4.36 -0.71 17.98
C SER A 296 4.70 -2.00 17.23
N ARG A 297 3.68 -2.79 16.84
CA ARG A 297 3.87 -4.06 16.12
C ARG A 297 4.52 -3.90 14.73
N MET A 298 4.43 -2.72 14.14
CA MET A 298 5.03 -2.41 12.85
C MET A 298 6.46 -1.89 13.02
N ILE A 299 6.68 -1.01 13.99
CA ILE A 299 7.96 -0.28 14.15
C ILE A 299 9.03 -1.05 14.95
N GLU A 300 8.65 -2.05 15.74
CA GLU A 300 9.56 -2.82 16.62
C GLU A 300 10.20 -4.06 15.94
N LYS A 301 10.24 -4.11 14.59
CA LYS A 301 10.72 -5.27 13.81
C LYS A 301 12.19 -5.22 13.42
#